data_AF-A0A102KV21-F1
#
_entry.id   AF-A0A102KV21-F1
#
_cell.length_a   1.000
_cell.length_b   1.000
_cell.length_c   1.000
_cell.angle_alpha   90.00
_cell.angle_beta   90.00
_cell.angle_gamma   90.00
#
_symmetry.space_group_name_H-M   'P 1'
#
loop_
_entity.id
_entity.type
_entity.pdbx_description
1 polymer ?
#
loop_
_entity_poly.entity_id
_entity_poly.type
_entity_poly.pdbx_seq_one_letter_code
_entity_poly.pdbx_strand_id
1 'polypeptide(L)'
;MQVYAVLYTGTGRFLLGWKLDKGYFFYNSATHTGSLVPNGQTLNGADNYALPGGRREGSEAIRAGAAREFQEETAVGVGGFPAVDHSFGNDFGAGYFKVSDTQLDTIYSQIRNVNLIAAANASLEVEHGQITQYGQIHQRYPNSPQDNELETVYVWSVHDQANWNTVLSWQGSNTLGWYYDILIYWRNSVL
;
A
#
# COMPACT_ATOMS: atom_id res chain seq x y z
N MET A 1 13.87 9.45 1.43
CA MET A 1 13.79 8.00 1.64
C MET A 1 12.35 7.57 1.49
N GLN A 2 12.08 6.50 0.74
CA GLN A 2 10.76 5.86 0.66
C GLN A 2 10.60 4.83 1.77
N VAL A 3 9.38 4.54 2.21
CA VAL A 3 9.08 3.52 3.21
C VAL A 3 7.89 2.68 2.77
N TYR A 4 8.00 1.36 2.96
CA TYR A 4 6.98 0.41 2.52
C TYR A 4 6.54 -0.50 3.65
N ALA A 5 5.29 -0.92 3.62
CA ALA A 5 4.72 -1.84 4.60
C ALA A 5 4.60 -3.25 4.02
N VAL A 6 5.10 -4.22 4.79
CA VAL A 6 4.87 -5.65 4.56
C VAL A 6 3.97 -6.16 5.68
N LEU A 7 2.68 -6.33 5.40
CA LEU A 7 1.75 -7.01 6.30
C LEU A 7 1.81 -8.52 6.04
N TYR A 8 2.20 -9.30 7.04
CA TYR A 8 2.52 -10.72 6.84
C TYR A 8 2.10 -11.62 8.01
N THR A 9 2.10 -12.93 7.77
CA THR A 9 1.84 -13.97 8.77
C THR A 9 3.06 -14.83 9.01
N GLY A 10 3.13 -15.47 10.19
CA GLY A 10 4.21 -16.39 10.53
C GLY A 10 4.28 -17.65 9.65
N THR A 11 3.26 -17.91 8.83
CA THR A 11 3.22 -19.01 7.85
C THR A 11 3.73 -18.58 6.47
N GLY A 12 4.29 -17.37 6.35
CA GLY A 12 4.89 -16.88 5.12
C GLY A 12 3.88 -16.34 4.10
N ARG A 13 2.68 -15.96 4.53
CA ARG A 13 1.72 -15.22 3.69
C ARG A 13 1.89 -13.72 3.86
N PHE A 14 1.65 -12.95 2.81
CA PHE A 14 1.79 -11.49 2.82
C PHE A 14 0.80 -10.81 1.89
N LEU A 15 0.45 -9.57 2.20
CA LEU A 15 -0.39 -8.72 1.36
C LEU A 15 0.44 -8.02 0.29
N LEU A 16 -0.07 -7.97 -0.94
CA LEU A 16 0.52 -7.29 -2.08
C LEU A 16 -0.56 -6.53 -2.86
N GLY A 17 -0.30 -5.29 -3.27
CA GLY A 17 -1.21 -4.49 -4.09
C GLY A 17 -0.95 -4.61 -5.59
N TRP A 18 -1.94 -4.21 -6.39
CA TRP A 18 -1.78 -3.81 -7.79
C TRP A 18 -2.08 -2.32 -7.90
N LYS A 19 -1.16 -1.55 -8.48
CA LYS A 19 -1.26 -0.10 -8.61
C LYS A 19 -2.15 0.27 -9.80
N LEU A 20 -3.03 1.25 -9.62
CA LEU A 20 -3.83 1.82 -10.70
C LEU A 20 -2.93 2.43 -11.79
N ASP A 21 -3.44 2.53 -13.01
CA ASP A 21 -2.79 3.35 -14.05
C ASP A 21 -2.86 4.85 -13.67
N LYS A 22 -4.04 5.30 -13.21
CA LYS A 22 -4.29 6.67 -12.78
C LYS A 22 -4.93 6.75 -11.40
N GLY A 23 -4.48 7.73 -10.61
CA GLY A 23 -5.15 8.13 -9.38
C GLY A 23 -5.87 9.47 -9.53
N TYR A 24 -6.98 9.61 -8.81
CA TYR A 24 -7.90 10.76 -8.94
C TYR A 24 -7.99 11.63 -7.68
N PHE A 25 -7.47 11.16 -6.55
CA PHE A 25 -7.42 11.93 -5.31
C PHE A 25 -6.23 11.48 -4.46
N PHE A 26 -5.66 12.45 -3.73
CA PHE A 26 -4.46 12.24 -2.94
C PHE A 26 -4.49 13.07 -1.66
N TYR A 27 -3.92 12.55 -0.59
CA TYR A 27 -3.76 13.16 0.71
C TYR A 27 -2.31 13.53 0.96
N ASN A 28 -2.10 14.68 1.58
CA ASN A 28 -0.79 15.11 2.04
C ASN A 28 -0.81 15.13 3.56
N SER A 29 -0.12 14.17 4.19
CA SER A 29 -0.06 14.04 5.64
C SER A 29 0.65 15.23 6.29
N ALA A 30 1.72 15.74 5.69
CA ALA A 30 2.44 16.91 6.22
C ALA A 30 1.54 18.16 6.34
N THR A 31 0.67 18.43 5.37
CA THR A 31 -0.23 19.59 5.40
C THR A 31 -1.64 19.28 5.89
N HIS A 32 -1.98 17.99 6.08
CA HIS A 32 -3.31 17.50 6.41
C HIS A 32 -4.39 17.97 5.41
N THR A 33 -4.03 17.99 4.13
CA THR A 33 -4.93 18.44 3.05
C THR A 33 -4.99 17.40 1.95
N GLY A 34 -6.19 17.18 1.41
CA GLY A 34 -6.36 16.37 0.21
C GLY A 34 -6.60 17.20 -1.04
N SER A 35 -6.30 16.60 -2.19
CA SER A 35 -6.43 17.18 -3.53
C SER A 35 -7.18 16.23 -4.44
N LEU A 36 -7.88 16.79 -5.43
CA LEU A 36 -8.55 16.04 -6.50
C LEU A 36 -7.83 16.29 -7.82
N VAL A 37 -7.78 15.26 -8.65
CA VAL A 37 -7.26 15.29 -10.02
C VAL A 37 -8.36 14.74 -10.95
N PRO A 38 -9.33 15.58 -11.37
CA PRO A 38 -10.50 15.10 -12.13
C PRO A 38 -10.17 14.36 -13.43
N ASN A 39 -9.06 14.70 -14.08
CA ASN A 39 -8.61 14.03 -15.31
C ASN A 39 -7.72 12.79 -15.04
N GLY A 40 -7.53 12.44 -13.77
CA GLY A 40 -6.55 11.48 -13.30
C GLY A 40 -5.10 11.94 -13.52
N GLN A 41 -4.18 11.44 -12.70
CA GLN A 41 -2.74 11.50 -12.97
C GLN A 41 -2.15 10.11 -13.04
N THR A 42 -1.26 9.87 -13.99
CA THR A 42 -0.53 8.60 -14.08
C THR A 42 0.31 8.37 -12.84
N LEU A 43 0.21 7.17 -12.26
CA LEU A 43 0.93 6.83 -11.04
C LEU A 43 2.36 6.36 -11.34
N ASN A 44 3.28 6.66 -10.43
CA ASN A 44 4.64 6.10 -10.50
C ASN A 44 4.58 4.59 -10.24
N GLY A 45 5.03 3.78 -11.19
CA GLY A 45 4.87 2.32 -11.12
C GLY A 45 3.45 1.84 -11.41
N ALA A 46 2.67 2.65 -12.15
CA ALA A 46 1.35 2.31 -12.69
C ALA A 46 1.30 0.91 -13.33
N ASP A 47 0.14 0.27 -13.22
CA ASP A 47 -0.18 -1.04 -13.80
C ASP A 47 0.84 -2.14 -13.43
N ASN A 48 1.17 -2.20 -12.15
CA ASN A 48 2.14 -3.17 -11.64
C ASN A 48 1.91 -3.53 -10.17
N TYR A 49 2.62 -4.56 -9.69
CA TYR A 49 2.63 -4.92 -8.28
C TYR A 49 3.25 -3.83 -7.41
N ALA A 50 2.68 -3.63 -6.22
CA ALA A 50 3.16 -2.65 -5.26
C ALA A 50 3.02 -3.16 -3.82
N LEU A 51 4.02 -2.85 -2.99
CA LEU A 51 3.82 -2.80 -1.55
C LEU A 51 3.31 -1.40 -1.20
N PRO A 52 2.28 -1.27 -0.33
CA PRO A 52 1.82 0.03 0.12
C PRO A 52 2.97 0.81 0.74
N GLY A 53 3.13 2.07 0.37
CA GLY A 53 4.29 2.83 0.76
C GLY A 53 4.54 4.08 -0.07
N GLY A 54 5.20 5.02 0.56
CA GLY A 54 5.46 6.33 0.01
C GLY A 54 6.56 7.04 0.79
N ARG A 55 6.49 8.36 0.78
CA ARG A 55 7.58 9.21 1.27
C ARG A 55 7.58 9.23 2.79
N ARG A 56 8.72 8.89 3.40
CA ARG A 56 8.94 9.15 4.83
C ARG A 56 8.91 10.65 5.12
N GLU A 57 8.10 11.05 6.10
CA GLU A 57 7.95 12.43 6.53
C GLU A 57 8.94 12.81 7.64
N GLY A 58 9.69 13.90 7.42
CA GLY A 58 10.63 14.43 8.39
C GLY A 58 11.60 13.38 8.93
N SER A 59 11.56 13.17 10.25
CA SER A 59 12.40 12.21 10.98
C SER A 59 11.61 11.01 11.54
N GLU A 60 10.37 10.79 11.11
CA GLU A 60 9.50 9.71 11.65
C GLU A 60 10.17 8.34 11.59
N ALA A 61 9.88 7.38 12.46
CA ALA A 61 10.50 6.04 12.34
C ALA A 61 10.09 5.36 11.01
N ILE A 62 10.94 4.50 10.43
CA ILE A 62 10.61 3.77 9.18
C ILE A 62 9.26 3.05 9.29
N ARG A 63 9.05 2.31 10.38
CA ARG A 63 7.77 1.63 10.64
C ARG A 63 6.59 2.59 10.82
N ALA A 64 6.82 3.80 11.34
CA ALA A 64 5.73 4.76 11.52
C ALA A 64 5.25 5.28 10.17
N GLY A 65 6.20 5.67 9.30
CA GLY A 65 5.88 6.06 7.94
C GLY A 65 5.26 4.92 7.13
N ALA A 66 5.83 3.71 7.19
CA ALA A 66 5.25 2.55 6.52
C ALA A 66 3.81 2.26 6.98
N ALA A 67 3.52 2.35 8.28
CA ALA A 67 2.17 2.17 8.81
C ALA A 67 1.19 3.26 8.37
N ARG A 68 1.65 4.51 8.31
CA ARG A 68 0.88 5.65 7.80
C ARG A 68 0.52 5.44 6.33
N GLU A 69 1.51 5.18 5.48
CA GLU A 69 1.30 4.96 4.03
C GLU A 69 0.37 3.77 3.78
N PHE A 70 0.53 2.68 4.52
CA PHE A 70 -0.41 1.55 4.44
C PHE A 70 -1.84 1.97 4.77
N GLN A 71 -2.03 2.78 5.81
CA GLN A 71 -3.35 3.29 6.17
C GLN A 71 -3.89 4.28 5.13
N GLU A 72 -3.07 5.15 4.59
CA GLU A 72 -3.47 6.14 3.57
C GLU A 72 -3.93 5.44 2.28
N GLU A 73 -3.24 4.39 1.84
CA GLU A 73 -3.54 3.65 0.60
C GLU A 73 -4.61 2.55 0.76
N THR A 74 -4.87 2.06 1.98
CA THR A 74 -5.79 0.92 2.21
C THR A 74 -6.95 1.21 3.16
N ALA A 75 -6.92 2.35 3.86
CA ALA A 75 -7.80 2.70 4.97
C ALA A 75 -7.82 1.69 6.14
N VAL A 76 -6.74 0.90 6.30
CA VAL A 76 -6.55 -0.02 7.44
C VAL A 76 -5.32 0.37 8.25
N GLY A 77 -5.48 0.57 9.56
CA GLY A 77 -4.37 0.86 10.46
C GLY A 77 -3.61 -0.41 10.88
N VAL A 78 -2.29 -0.43 10.64
CA VAL A 78 -1.40 -1.55 11.01
C VAL A 78 -0.41 -1.23 12.14
N GLY A 79 -0.34 0.03 12.57
CA GLY A 79 0.66 0.51 13.55
C GLY A 79 0.55 -0.12 14.96
N GLY A 80 -0.57 -0.80 15.26
CA GLY A 80 -0.75 -1.53 16.52
C GLY A 80 -0.22 -2.97 16.53
N PHE A 81 0.23 -3.49 15.38
CA PHE A 81 0.73 -4.87 15.28
C PHE A 81 2.22 -4.98 15.67
N PRO A 82 2.68 -6.16 16.14
CA PRO A 82 4.10 -6.42 16.32
C PRO A 82 4.86 -6.18 15.01
N ALA A 83 5.91 -5.37 15.07
CA ALA A 83 6.66 -4.99 13.89
C ALA A 83 8.16 -4.80 14.15
N VAL A 84 8.94 -5.04 13.10
CA VAL A 84 10.35 -4.66 13.00
C VAL A 84 10.52 -3.80 11.75
N ASP A 85 11.58 -3.00 11.71
CA ASP A 85 11.91 -2.19 10.54
C ASP A 85 13.35 -2.41 10.06
N HIS A 86 13.57 -2.19 8.77
CA HIS A 86 14.87 -2.29 8.13
C HIS A 86 15.09 -1.15 7.13
N SER A 87 16.32 -0.65 7.07
CA SER A 87 16.74 0.39 6.12
C SER A 87 17.64 -0.22 5.05
N PHE A 88 17.32 -0.01 3.79
CA PHE A 88 18.13 -0.42 2.64
C PHE A 88 19.00 0.77 2.21
N GLY A 89 19.95 1.13 3.07
CA GLY A 89 20.72 2.36 2.91
C GLY A 89 19.88 3.61 3.20
N ASN A 90 20.11 4.69 2.43
CA ASN A 90 19.42 5.98 2.59
C ASN A 90 18.24 6.15 1.62
N ASP A 91 18.03 5.20 0.71
CA ASP A 91 17.11 5.34 -0.42
C ASP A 91 15.68 4.90 -0.04
N PHE A 92 15.56 3.73 0.58
CA PHE A 92 14.29 3.20 1.06
C PHE A 92 14.42 2.33 2.32
N GLY A 93 13.29 2.08 2.98
CA GLY A 93 13.16 1.19 4.12
C GLY A 93 11.82 0.46 4.11
N ALA A 94 11.66 -0.52 5.01
CA ALA A 94 10.41 -1.24 5.18
C ALA A 94 10.08 -1.50 6.65
N GLY A 95 8.79 -1.43 6.96
CA GLY A 95 8.20 -1.95 8.19
C GLY A 95 7.53 -3.31 7.93
N TYR A 96 7.84 -4.29 8.76
CA TYR A 96 7.30 -5.66 8.64
C TYR A 96 6.33 -5.90 9.79
N PHE A 97 5.03 -5.90 9.50
CA PHE A 97 3.94 -5.99 10.47
C PHE A 97 3.39 -7.42 10.51
N LYS A 98 3.54 -8.09 11.65
CA LYS A 98 3.12 -9.48 11.82
C LYS A 98 1.68 -9.57 12.33
N VAL A 99 0.88 -10.39 11.66
CA VAL A 99 -0.49 -10.74 12.05
C VAL A 99 -0.70 -12.26 12.03
N SER A 100 -1.81 -12.72 12.59
CA SER A 100 -2.28 -14.10 12.40
C SER A 100 -2.89 -14.28 11.01
N ASP A 101 -2.99 -15.53 10.53
CA ASP A 101 -3.63 -15.85 9.25
C ASP A 101 -5.08 -15.34 9.18
N THR A 102 -5.87 -15.54 10.25
CA THR A 102 -7.25 -15.04 10.34
C THR A 102 -7.32 -13.51 10.26
N GLN A 103 -6.36 -12.80 10.87
CA GLN A 103 -6.29 -11.34 10.79
C GLN A 103 -5.92 -10.89 9.37
N LEU A 104 -4.97 -11.56 8.72
CA LEU A 104 -4.62 -11.26 7.33
C LEU A 104 -5.82 -11.45 6.41
N ASP A 105 -6.56 -12.56 6.55
CA ASP A 105 -7.77 -12.83 5.74
C ASP A 105 -8.87 -11.78 5.97
N THR A 106 -9.04 -11.34 7.21
CA THR A 106 -10.00 -10.28 7.58
C THR A 106 -9.60 -8.94 6.95
N ILE A 107 -8.34 -8.53 7.13
CA ILE A 107 -7.81 -7.28 6.58
C ILE A 107 -7.88 -7.29 5.05
N TYR A 108 -7.47 -8.40 4.44
CA TYR A 108 -7.55 -8.60 2.99
C TYR A 108 -8.98 -8.44 2.47
N SER A 109 -9.95 -9.11 3.09
CA SER A 109 -11.36 -9.02 2.69
C SER A 109 -11.90 -7.61 2.86
N GLN A 110 -11.56 -6.93 3.94
CA GLN A 110 -11.94 -5.53 4.17
C GLN A 110 -11.37 -4.62 3.08
N ILE A 111 -10.06 -4.67 2.82
CA ILE A 111 -9.41 -3.83 1.82
C ILE A 111 -10.03 -4.08 0.43
N ARG A 112 -10.08 -5.35 0.02
CA ARG A 112 -10.50 -5.73 -1.34
C ARG A 112 -11.99 -5.49 -1.59
N ASN A 113 -12.85 -5.85 -0.63
CA ASN A 113 -14.30 -5.89 -0.85
C ASN A 113 -15.02 -4.65 -0.31
N VAL A 114 -14.33 -3.75 0.40
CA VAL A 114 -14.92 -2.55 0.97
C VAL A 114 -14.12 -1.32 0.61
N ASN A 115 -12.86 -1.22 1.05
CA ASN A 115 -12.08 0.02 0.94
C ASN A 115 -11.75 0.38 -0.51
N LEU A 116 -11.24 -0.56 -1.30
CA LEU A 116 -10.88 -0.29 -2.70
C LEU A 116 -12.10 -0.14 -3.61
N ILE A 117 -13.23 -0.80 -3.28
CA ILE A 117 -14.52 -0.53 -3.96
C ILE A 117 -15.00 0.89 -3.67
N ALA A 118 -14.85 1.36 -2.43
CA ALA A 118 -15.18 2.72 -2.05
C ALA A 118 -14.30 3.74 -2.80
N ALA A 119 -12.98 3.51 -2.89
CA ALA A 119 -12.09 4.35 -3.69
C ALA A 119 -12.44 4.35 -5.18
N ALA A 120 -12.76 3.20 -5.78
CA ALA A 120 -13.14 3.11 -7.19
C ALA A 120 -14.42 3.87 -7.50
N ASN A 121 -15.42 3.84 -6.61
CA ASN A 121 -16.63 4.65 -6.79
C ASN A 121 -16.33 6.15 -6.60
N ALA A 122 -15.52 6.51 -5.60
CA ALA A 122 -15.12 7.89 -5.38
C ALA A 122 -14.34 8.47 -6.57
N SER A 123 -13.44 7.70 -7.18
CA SER A 123 -12.67 8.15 -8.34
C SER A 123 -13.56 8.40 -9.57
N LEU A 124 -14.56 7.54 -9.83
CA LEU A 124 -15.55 7.77 -10.88
C LEU A 124 -16.38 9.04 -10.63
N GLU A 125 -16.79 9.29 -9.39
CA GLU A 125 -17.53 10.52 -9.05
C GLU A 125 -16.65 11.77 -9.17
N VAL A 126 -15.34 11.67 -8.88
CA VAL A 126 -14.37 12.75 -9.09
C VAL A 126 -14.19 13.01 -10.59
N GLU A 127 -14.01 11.96 -11.39
CA GLU A 127 -13.86 12.04 -12.85
C GLU A 127 -15.08 12.70 -13.52
N HIS A 128 -16.28 12.35 -13.07
CA HIS A 128 -17.52 12.93 -13.58
C HIS A 128 -17.90 14.28 -12.95
N GLY A 129 -17.08 14.85 -12.07
CA GLY A 129 -17.31 16.14 -11.42
C GLY A 129 -18.45 16.15 -10.39
N GLN A 130 -18.88 14.98 -9.90
CA GLN A 130 -19.89 14.83 -8.84
C GLN A 130 -19.31 15.03 -7.44
N ILE A 131 -18.03 14.70 -7.27
CA ILE A 131 -17.18 15.10 -6.13
C ILE A 131 -16.24 16.19 -6.63
N THR A 132 -16.33 17.38 -6.02
CA THR A 132 -15.54 18.57 -6.41
C THR A 132 -14.63 19.06 -5.28
N GLN A 133 -14.76 18.48 -4.09
CA GLN A 133 -13.90 18.76 -2.94
C GLN A 133 -13.49 17.45 -2.28
N TYR A 134 -12.20 17.33 -1.92
CA TYR A 134 -11.65 16.11 -1.31
C TYR A 134 -12.46 15.65 -0.08
N GLY A 135 -12.87 16.57 0.80
CA GLY A 135 -13.64 16.24 1.99
C GLY A 135 -14.98 15.53 1.72
N GLN A 136 -15.54 15.64 0.51
CA GLN A 136 -16.76 14.93 0.13
C GLN A 136 -16.55 13.43 -0.06
N ILE A 137 -15.32 12.99 -0.35
CA ILE A 137 -14.98 11.56 -0.53
C ILE A 137 -15.34 10.80 0.74
N HIS A 138 -14.79 11.18 1.89
CA HIS A 138 -15.04 10.45 3.14
C HIS A 138 -16.43 10.71 3.74
N GLN A 139 -17.17 11.72 3.26
CA GLN A 139 -18.59 11.89 3.60
C GLN A 139 -19.47 10.88 2.87
N ARG A 140 -19.18 10.60 1.59
CA ARG A 140 -19.95 9.65 0.76
C ARG A 140 -19.45 8.21 0.89
N TYR A 141 -18.15 8.05 0.98
CA TYR A 141 -17.40 6.80 1.00
C TYR A 141 -16.49 6.76 2.23
N PRO A 142 -17.05 6.59 3.44
CA PRO A 142 -16.31 6.70 4.69
C PRO A 142 -15.19 5.67 4.86
N ASN A 143 -15.24 4.56 4.11
CA ASN A 143 -14.21 3.52 4.10
C ASN A 143 -13.18 3.70 2.97
N SER A 144 -13.29 4.74 2.15
CA SER A 144 -12.28 4.98 1.11
C SER A 144 -10.91 5.23 1.76
N PRO A 145 -9.82 4.65 1.20
CA PRO A 145 -8.46 5.16 1.35
C PRO A 145 -8.39 6.67 1.16
N GLN A 146 -7.36 7.28 1.74
CA GLN A 146 -7.04 8.68 1.57
C GLN A 146 -6.37 8.95 0.22
N ASP A 147 -5.62 7.97 -0.28
CA ASP A 147 -4.99 8.01 -1.61
C ASP A 147 -5.60 6.99 -2.56
N ASN A 148 -5.86 7.41 -3.80
CA ASN A 148 -6.33 6.53 -4.85
C ASN A 148 -5.18 5.91 -5.63
N GLU A 149 -4.46 4.97 -5.01
CA GLU A 149 -3.27 4.36 -5.64
C GLU A 149 -3.44 2.89 -6.03
N LEU A 150 -4.22 2.12 -5.28
CA LEU A 150 -4.36 0.68 -5.48
C LEU A 150 -5.69 0.35 -6.17
N GLU A 151 -5.62 -0.53 -7.17
CA GLU A 151 -6.79 -1.08 -7.84
C GLU A 151 -7.32 -2.28 -7.07
N THR A 152 -6.41 -3.17 -6.66
CA THR A 152 -6.76 -4.37 -5.91
C THR A 152 -5.60 -4.82 -5.02
N VAL A 153 -5.87 -5.82 -4.19
CA VAL A 153 -4.87 -6.49 -3.35
C VAL A 153 -4.96 -8.00 -3.52
N TYR A 154 -3.86 -8.66 -3.20
CA TYR A 154 -3.67 -10.10 -3.18
C TYR A 154 -3.11 -10.53 -1.83
N VAL A 155 -3.32 -11.80 -1.48
CA VAL A 155 -2.53 -12.49 -0.46
C VAL A 155 -1.69 -13.53 -1.17
N TRP A 156 -0.37 -13.35 -1.14
CA TRP A 156 0.61 -14.27 -1.70
C TRP A 156 1.31 -15.06 -0.60
N SER A 157 2.01 -16.13 -0.97
CA SER A 157 2.82 -16.91 -0.05
C SER A 157 4.21 -17.18 -0.60
N VAL A 158 5.23 -17.15 0.28
CA VAL A 158 6.60 -17.60 -0.05
C VAL A 158 6.70 -19.10 -0.32
N HIS A 159 5.67 -19.86 0.07
CA HIS A 159 5.58 -21.30 -0.17
C HIS A 159 4.82 -21.63 -1.46
N ASP A 160 4.14 -20.66 -2.07
CA ASP A 160 3.57 -20.80 -3.41
C ASP A 160 4.66 -20.51 -4.45
N GLN A 161 5.04 -21.55 -5.20
CA GLN A 161 6.13 -21.45 -6.16
C GLN A 161 5.84 -20.45 -7.29
N ALA A 162 4.57 -20.32 -7.72
CA ALA A 162 4.21 -19.40 -8.78
C ALA A 162 4.32 -17.95 -8.27
N ASN A 163 3.78 -17.64 -7.10
CA ASN A 163 3.90 -16.32 -6.47
C ASN A 163 5.36 -15.95 -6.27
N TRP A 164 6.14 -16.86 -5.69
CA TRP A 164 7.53 -16.56 -5.36
C TRP A 164 8.42 -16.45 -6.60
N ASN A 165 8.18 -17.24 -7.65
CA ASN A 165 8.87 -17.07 -8.92
C ASN A 165 8.59 -15.70 -9.55
N THR A 166 7.36 -15.18 -9.42
CA THR A 166 7.05 -13.81 -9.86
C THR A 166 7.87 -12.80 -9.07
N VAL A 167 7.94 -12.91 -7.73
CA VAL A 167 8.79 -12.03 -6.90
C VAL A 167 10.26 -12.11 -7.34
N LEU A 168 10.81 -13.31 -7.54
CA LEU A 168 12.20 -13.50 -7.97
C LEU A 168 12.50 -12.84 -9.32
N SER A 169 11.51 -12.77 -10.22
CA SER A 169 11.68 -12.12 -11.52
C SER A 169 11.83 -10.60 -11.43
N TRP A 170 11.51 -9.98 -10.29
CA TRP A 170 11.64 -8.55 -10.08
C TRP A 170 13.07 -8.09 -9.77
N GLN A 171 14.00 -9.03 -9.57
CA GLN A 171 15.41 -8.70 -9.31
C GLN A 171 15.98 -7.81 -10.43
N GLY A 172 16.54 -6.66 -10.05
CA GLY A 172 17.12 -5.71 -10.99
C GLY A 172 16.11 -4.92 -11.84
N SER A 173 14.81 -5.07 -11.58
CA SER A 173 13.78 -4.23 -12.19
C SER A 173 13.90 -2.78 -11.72
N ASN A 174 13.83 -1.83 -12.65
CA ASN A 174 13.83 -0.39 -12.33
C ASN A 174 12.57 0.07 -11.58
N THR A 175 11.48 -0.72 -11.61
CA THR A 175 10.21 -0.39 -10.97
C THR A 175 9.86 -1.28 -9.78
N LEU A 176 10.35 -2.52 -9.78
CA LEU A 176 10.01 -3.53 -8.76
C LEU A 176 11.22 -4.00 -7.96
N GLY A 177 12.44 -3.59 -8.32
CA GLY A 177 13.68 -4.07 -7.70
C GLY A 177 13.74 -3.81 -6.20
N TRP A 178 13.26 -2.66 -5.74
CA TRP A 178 13.18 -2.38 -4.30
C TRP A 178 12.17 -3.30 -3.59
N TYR A 179 11.06 -3.67 -4.24
CA TYR A 179 10.10 -4.62 -3.66
C TYR A 179 10.69 -6.03 -3.58
N TYR A 180 11.49 -6.42 -4.57
CA TYR A 180 12.29 -7.64 -4.50
C TYR A 180 13.22 -7.63 -3.28
N ASP A 181 14.01 -6.57 -3.08
CA ASP A 181 14.96 -6.49 -1.96
C ASP A 181 14.24 -6.56 -0.61
N ILE A 182 13.09 -5.88 -0.48
CA ILE A 182 12.24 -5.90 0.72
C ILE A 182 11.72 -7.31 1.02
N LEU A 183 11.14 -7.99 0.03
CA LEU A 183 10.55 -9.30 0.22
C LEU A 183 11.60 -10.40 0.44
N ILE A 184 12.77 -10.27 -0.19
CA ILE A 184 13.91 -11.19 0.03
C ILE A 184 14.46 -11.04 1.45
N TYR A 185 14.64 -9.81 1.92
CA TYR A 185 15.05 -9.56 3.30
C TYR A 185 14.02 -10.12 4.28
N TRP A 186 12.74 -9.84 4.07
CA TRP A 186 11.66 -10.36 4.89
C TRP A 186 11.73 -11.88 5.02
N ARG A 187 11.77 -12.59 3.89
CA ARG A 187 11.81 -14.07 3.85
C ARG A 187 13.04 -14.64 4.56
N ASN A 188 14.20 -14.02 4.40
CA ASN A 188 15.47 -14.60 4.86
C ASN A 188 15.89 -14.17 6.27
N SER A 189 15.28 -13.11 6.81
CA SER A 189 15.76 -12.48 8.05
C SER A 189 14.66 -12.09 9.05
N VAL A 190 13.40 -12.04 8.63
CA VAL A 190 12.29 -11.61 9.49
C VAL A 190 11.26 -12.73 9.72
N LEU A 191 10.93 -13.50 8.67
CA LEU A 191 9.97 -14.61 8.73
C LEU A 191 10.50 -15.76 9.60
#